data_AF-A0A3D6DDK5-F1
#
_entry.id   AF-A0A3D6DDK5-F1
#
_cell.length_a   1.000
_cell.length_b   1.000
_cell.length_c   1.000
_cell.angle_alpha   90.00
_cell.angle_beta   90.00
_cell.angle_gamma   90.00
#
_symmetry.space_group_name_H-M   'P 1'
#
loop_
_entity.id
_entity.type
_entity.pdbx_description
1 polymer ?
#
loop_
_entity_poly.entity_id
_entity_poly.type
_entity_poly.pdbx_seq_one_letter_code
_entity_poly.pdbx_strand_id
1 'polypeptide(L)'
;RLEALMNFQTMVCDLTGMEMANASLLDEATAAAEAMTMLFNARSRKAAKAGVDRFIVSENVFPQTWSVLNSRAVHLGIRIERLSEDAIELAEDVFGVFIQYPNDEGRVEPLHAFIERAHAMEVRVVVATDLLACALVQSPGSMGADVVVGNSQRFGVPMGYGGPHAAFFATRLEFKRNVPGR
;
A
#
# COMPACT_ATOMS: atom_id res chain seq x y z
N ARG A 1 23.83 -12.49 -4.94
CA ARG A 1 22.72 -11.91 -4.15
C ARG A 1 22.10 -10.67 -4.79
N LEU A 2 22.88 -9.71 -5.31
CA LEU A 2 22.32 -8.50 -5.93
C LEU A 2 21.42 -8.82 -7.12
N GLU A 3 21.86 -9.73 -8.00
CA GLU A 3 21.04 -10.21 -9.11
C GLU A 3 19.72 -10.86 -8.65
N ALA A 4 19.76 -11.69 -7.59
CA ALA A 4 18.55 -12.27 -7.03
C ALA A 4 17.59 -11.21 -6.45
N LEU A 5 18.11 -10.13 -5.87
CA LEU A 5 17.29 -9.00 -5.42
C LEU A 5 16.72 -8.21 -6.60
N MET A 6 17.46 -8.08 -7.70
CA MET A 6 16.95 -7.47 -8.94
C MET A 6 15.83 -8.33 -9.55
N ASN A 7 15.96 -9.65 -9.49
CA ASN A 7 14.89 -10.57 -9.92
C ASN A 7 13.65 -10.43 -9.02
N PHE A 8 13.83 -10.29 -7.70
CA PHE A 8 12.74 -10.01 -6.77
C PHE A 8 12.03 -8.70 -7.12
N GLN A 9 12.78 -7.62 -7.35
CA GLN A 9 12.23 -6.33 -7.76
C GLN A 9 11.45 -6.44 -9.07
N THR A 10 12.02 -7.13 -10.06
CA THR A 10 11.39 -7.34 -11.38
C THR A 10 10.08 -8.11 -11.23
N MET A 11 10.10 -9.23 -10.50
CA MET A 11 8.90 -10.04 -10.22
C MET A 11 7.79 -9.23 -9.54
N VAL A 12 8.16 -8.40 -8.55
CA VAL A 12 7.19 -7.54 -7.86
C VAL A 12 6.62 -6.50 -8.83
N CYS A 13 7.44 -5.82 -9.63
CA CYS A 13 6.97 -4.86 -10.63
C CYS A 13 6.00 -5.52 -11.62
N ASP A 14 6.37 -6.66 -12.18
CA ASP A 14 5.58 -7.38 -13.18
C ASP A 14 4.20 -7.80 -12.63
N LEU A 15 4.17 -8.40 -11.44
CA LEU A 15 2.92 -8.87 -10.83
C LEU A 15 2.05 -7.71 -10.33
N THR A 16 2.64 -6.68 -9.76
CA THR A 16 1.86 -5.54 -9.23
C THR A 16 1.49 -4.52 -10.30
N GLY A 17 2.10 -4.57 -11.48
CA GLY A 17 1.93 -3.56 -12.53
C GLY A 17 2.54 -2.20 -12.18
N MET A 18 3.53 -2.19 -11.29
CA MET A 18 4.19 -0.98 -10.81
C MET A 18 5.53 -0.75 -11.51
N GLU A 19 6.00 0.49 -11.49
CA GLU A 19 7.20 0.90 -12.24
C GLU A 19 8.50 0.57 -11.51
N MET A 20 8.44 0.39 -10.19
CA MET A 20 9.61 0.17 -9.34
C MET A 20 9.23 -0.52 -8.04
N ALA A 21 10.13 -1.36 -7.53
CA ALA A 21 10.02 -2.02 -6.24
C ALA A 21 11.35 -1.95 -5.47
N ASN A 22 11.27 -1.99 -4.15
CA ASN A 22 12.45 -2.09 -3.29
C ASN A 22 12.94 -3.55 -3.12
N ALA A 23 14.04 -3.72 -2.40
CA ALA A 23 14.68 -5.02 -2.18
C ALA A 23 14.14 -5.78 -0.94
N SER A 24 12.90 -5.49 -0.50
CA SER A 24 12.13 -6.00 0.64
C SER A 24 11.98 -5.07 1.86
N LEU A 25 10.93 -5.35 2.64
CA LEU A 25 10.66 -4.83 3.99
C LEU A 25 10.42 -6.00 4.98
N LEU A 26 10.12 -5.65 6.24
CA LEU A 26 10.03 -6.62 7.35
C LEU A 26 8.81 -7.54 7.28
N ASP A 27 7.61 -6.96 7.13
CA ASP A 27 6.34 -7.67 7.01
C ASP A 27 5.29 -6.76 6.34
N GLU A 28 4.12 -7.31 6.00
CA GLU A 28 3.07 -6.58 5.29
C GLU A 28 2.54 -5.38 6.09
N ALA A 29 2.33 -5.55 7.39
CA ALA A 29 1.75 -4.53 8.26
C ALA A 29 2.69 -3.32 8.42
N THR A 30 4.00 -3.57 8.54
CA THR A 30 5.02 -2.53 8.54
C THR A 30 5.21 -1.91 7.17
N ALA A 31 5.14 -2.67 6.07
CA ALA A 31 5.15 -2.12 4.72
C ALA A 31 3.97 -1.16 4.46
N ALA A 32 2.77 -1.50 4.95
CA ALA A 32 1.61 -0.62 4.92
C ALA A 32 1.85 0.69 5.69
N ALA A 33 2.45 0.61 6.89
CA ALA A 33 2.79 1.78 7.68
C ALA A 33 3.88 2.66 7.03
N GLU A 34 4.85 2.04 6.35
CA GLU A 34 5.83 2.77 5.53
C GLU A 34 5.17 3.45 4.33
N ALA A 35 4.16 2.83 3.69
CA ALA A 35 3.43 3.44 2.59
C ALA A 35 2.66 4.68 3.04
N MET A 36 1.94 4.58 4.17
CA MET A 36 1.27 5.72 4.80
C MET A 36 2.28 6.85 5.11
N THR A 37 3.42 6.52 5.70
CA THR A 37 4.46 7.50 6.07
C THR A 37 5.10 8.14 4.84
N MET A 38 5.37 7.35 3.80
CA MET A 38 5.91 7.82 2.52
C MET A 38 4.97 8.86 1.91
N LEU A 39 3.68 8.55 1.80
CA LEU A 39 2.67 9.44 1.22
C LEU A 39 2.46 10.70 2.06
N PHE A 40 2.43 10.58 3.39
CA PHE A 40 2.35 11.73 4.31
C PHE A 40 3.52 12.72 4.07
N ASN A 41 4.72 12.22 3.84
CA ASN A 41 5.89 13.04 3.56
C ASN A 41 5.97 13.53 2.11
N ALA A 42 5.37 12.81 1.17
CA ALA A 42 5.36 13.15 -0.25
C ALA A 42 4.25 14.14 -0.66
N ARG A 43 3.33 14.48 0.26
CA ARG A 43 2.29 15.49 0.03
C ARG A 43 2.87 16.80 -0.54
N SER A 44 2.07 17.46 -1.36
CA SER A 44 2.43 18.78 -1.88
C SER A 44 2.64 19.79 -0.74
N ARG A 45 3.49 20.80 -0.97
CA ARG A 45 3.70 21.88 0.02
C ARG A 45 2.39 22.60 0.37
N LYS A 46 1.46 22.69 -0.59
CA LYS A 46 0.12 23.25 -0.39
C LYS A 46 -0.69 22.40 0.60
N ALA A 47 -0.75 21.09 0.37
CA ALA A 47 -1.46 20.15 1.25
C ALA A 47 -0.85 20.12 2.66
N ALA A 48 0.49 20.11 2.77
CA ALA A 48 1.17 20.17 4.06
C ALA A 48 0.84 21.46 4.83
N LYS A 49 0.81 22.62 4.14
CA LYS A 49 0.44 23.91 4.76
C LYS A 49 -1.05 23.98 5.15
N ALA A 50 -1.91 23.30 4.40
CA ALA A 50 -3.35 23.22 4.68
C ALA A 50 -3.68 22.21 5.81
N GLY A 51 -2.70 21.48 6.34
CA GLY A 51 -2.92 20.51 7.41
C GLY A 51 -3.65 19.24 6.95
N VAL A 52 -3.51 18.85 5.68
CA VAL A 52 -4.10 17.63 5.11
C VAL A 52 -3.41 16.42 5.72
N ASP A 53 -3.95 15.84 6.79
CA ASP A 53 -3.31 14.81 7.63
C ASP A 53 -4.18 13.57 7.87
N ARG A 54 -5.31 13.45 7.17
CA ARG A 54 -6.25 12.34 7.31
C ARG A 54 -5.89 11.17 6.39
N PHE A 55 -5.88 9.95 6.93
CA PHE A 55 -5.62 8.70 6.22
C PHE A 55 -6.75 7.71 6.46
N ILE A 56 -7.35 7.19 5.40
CA ILE A 56 -8.49 6.28 5.49
C ILE A 56 -8.01 4.85 5.25
N VAL A 57 -8.48 3.92 6.08
CA VAL A 57 -8.19 2.49 5.93
C VAL A 57 -9.52 1.76 5.71
N SER A 58 -9.59 0.92 4.69
CA SER A 58 -10.76 0.05 4.48
C SER A 58 -11.01 -0.84 5.70
N GLU A 59 -12.27 -1.14 5.99
CA GLU A 59 -12.65 -2.08 7.03
C GLU A 59 -12.19 -3.51 6.73
N ASN A 60 -12.04 -3.90 5.47
CA ASN A 60 -11.67 -5.25 5.07
C ASN A 60 -10.15 -5.50 4.97
N VAL A 61 -9.35 -4.73 5.70
CA VAL A 61 -7.92 -5.00 5.89
C VAL A 61 -7.70 -6.01 7.01
N PHE A 62 -6.56 -6.72 6.95
CA PHE A 62 -6.23 -7.63 8.04
C PHE A 62 -6.09 -6.92 9.40
N PRO A 63 -6.56 -7.51 10.51
CA PRO A 63 -6.57 -6.87 11.83
C PRO A 63 -5.19 -6.40 12.31
N GLN A 64 -4.14 -7.17 12.04
CA GLN A 64 -2.76 -6.81 12.39
C GLN A 64 -2.25 -5.63 11.57
N THR A 65 -2.63 -5.53 10.29
CA THR A 65 -2.28 -4.41 9.41
C THR A 65 -2.90 -3.12 9.94
N TRP A 66 -4.19 -3.17 10.32
CA TRP A 66 -4.85 -2.05 11.02
C TRP A 66 -4.12 -1.68 12.32
N SER A 67 -3.79 -2.65 13.16
CA SER A 67 -3.13 -2.40 14.46
C SER A 67 -1.80 -1.66 14.30
N VAL A 68 -0.98 -2.04 13.32
CA VAL A 68 0.32 -1.42 13.05
C VAL A 68 0.16 -0.05 12.40
N LEU A 69 -0.75 0.10 11.43
CA LEU A 69 -1.09 1.39 10.81
C LEU A 69 -1.53 2.40 11.87
N ASN A 70 -2.52 2.03 12.70
CA ASN A 70 -3.06 2.89 13.73
C ASN A 70 -1.98 3.30 14.75
N SER A 71 -1.18 2.33 15.19
CA SER A 71 -0.07 2.58 16.11
C SER A 71 0.97 3.53 15.51
N ARG A 72 1.34 3.38 14.22
CA ARG A 72 2.28 4.30 13.55
C ARG A 72 1.69 5.70 13.40
N ALA A 73 0.41 5.79 13.00
CA ALA A 73 -0.27 7.05 12.74
C ALA A 73 -0.32 7.97 13.96
N VAL A 74 -0.65 7.41 15.14
CA VAL A 74 -0.74 8.15 16.41
C VAL A 74 0.57 8.89 16.73
N HIS A 75 1.73 8.26 16.49
CA HIS A 75 3.03 8.86 16.80
C HIS A 75 3.47 9.93 15.79
N LEU A 76 2.89 9.92 14.59
CA LEU A 76 3.18 10.87 13.52
C LEU A 76 2.18 12.04 13.47
N GLY A 77 1.17 12.05 14.34
CA GLY A 77 0.08 13.03 14.29
C GLY A 77 -0.81 12.86 13.06
N ILE A 78 -0.91 11.64 12.52
CA ILE A 78 -1.78 11.31 11.39
C ILE A 78 -3.18 10.99 11.94
N ARG A 79 -4.21 11.67 11.43
CA ARG A 79 -5.60 11.34 11.73
C ARG A 79 -5.99 10.12 10.92
N ILE A 80 -6.01 8.95 11.54
CA ILE A 80 -6.36 7.70 10.88
C ILE A 80 -7.78 7.27 11.24
N GLU A 81 -8.51 6.76 10.25
CA GLU A 81 -9.85 6.19 10.46
C GLU A 81 -9.99 4.89 9.67
N ARG A 82 -10.88 4.03 10.16
CA ARG A 82 -11.27 2.79 9.50
C ARG A 82 -12.73 2.91 9.09
N LEU A 83 -13.02 2.72 7.80
CA LEU A 83 -14.35 2.88 7.22
C LEU A 83 -14.63 1.73 6.23
N SER A 84 -15.88 1.30 6.13
CA SER A 84 -16.33 0.45 5.04
C SER A 84 -16.17 1.17 3.70
N GLU A 85 -15.90 0.43 2.62
CA GLU A 85 -15.65 0.98 1.29
C GLU A 85 -16.78 1.91 0.81
N ASP A 86 -18.03 1.56 1.11
CA ASP A 86 -19.21 2.35 0.76
C ASP A 86 -19.31 3.67 1.55
N ALA A 87 -18.66 3.75 2.73
CA ALA A 87 -18.64 4.93 3.58
C ALA A 87 -17.39 5.80 3.38
N ILE A 88 -16.47 5.43 2.49
CA ILE A 88 -15.27 6.21 2.21
C ILE A 88 -15.66 7.49 1.46
N GLU A 89 -15.70 8.59 2.21
CA GLU A 89 -15.84 9.94 1.67
C GLU A 89 -14.46 10.56 1.43
N LEU A 90 -14.15 10.82 0.16
CA LEU A 90 -12.95 11.56 -0.22
C LEU A 90 -13.17 13.04 0.07
N ALA A 91 -12.27 13.65 0.85
CA ALA A 91 -12.34 15.04 1.29
C ALA A 91 -10.98 15.73 1.13
N GLU A 92 -10.97 17.06 1.18
CA GLU A 92 -9.75 17.87 0.99
C GLU A 92 -8.68 17.65 2.09
N ASP A 93 -9.07 17.12 3.25
CA ASP A 93 -8.15 16.84 4.36
C ASP A 93 -7.56 15.42 4.32
N VAL A 94 -7.98 14.60 3.36
CA VAL A 94 -7.49 13.23 3.13
C VAL A 94 -6.28 13.26 2.22
N PHE A 95 -5.17 12.65 2.63
CA PHE A 95 -3.99 12.51 1.76
C PHE A 95 -3.85 11.12 1.15
N GLY A 96 -4.47 10.11 1.76
CA GLY A 96 -4.45 8.78 1.17
C GLY A 96 -5.45 7.80 1.75
N VAL A 97 -5.64 6.73 1.01
CA VAL A 97 -6.52 5.61 1.34
C VAL A 97 -5.76 4.30 1.22
N PHE A 98 -5.97 3.38 2.15
CA PHE A 98 -5.42 2.03 2.14
C PHE A 98 -6.52 0.98 1.94
N ILE A 99 -6.34 0.11 0.94
CA ILE A 99 -7.31 -0.93 0.58
C ILE A 99 -6.59 -2.29 0.49
N GLN A 100 -7.26 -3.37 0.88
CA GLN A 100 -6.78 -4.74 0.71
C GLN A 100 -7.40 -5.37 -0.55
N TYR A 101 -6.60 -6.04 -1.38
CA TYR A 101 -7.04 -6.62 -2.66
C TYR A 101 -6.28 -7.92 -3.01
N PRO A 102 -6.91 -9.11 -3.02
CA PRO A 102 -8.24 -9.41 -2.47
C PRO A 102 -8.33 -9.04 -1.00
N ASN A 103 -9.52 -8.69 -0.53
CA ASN A 103 -9.71 -8.24 0.84
C ASN A 103 -9.69 -9.41 1.86
N ASP A 104 -9.81 -9.12 3.16
CA ASP A 104 -9.75 -10.14 4.22
C ASP A 104 -10.88 -11.19 4.16
N GLU A 105 -12.00 -10.86 3.50
CA GLU A 105 -13.09 -11.78 3.17
C GLU A 105 -12.88 -12.56 1.87
N GLY A 106 -11.78 -12.29 1.14
CA GLY A 106 -11.46 -12.92 -0.14
C GLY A 106 -12.18 -12.31 -1.34
N ARG A 107 -12.81 -11.15 -1.21
CA ARG A 107 -13.48 -10.46 -2.32
C ARG A 107 -12.48 -9.82 -3.26
N VAL A 108 -12.79 -9.87 -4.55
CA VAL A 108 -11.99 -9.29 -5.63
C VAL A 108 -12.84 -8.24 -6.32
N GLU A 109 -12.72 -6.99 -5.86
CA GLU A 109 -13.51 -5.87 -6.38
C GLU A 109 -12.63 -4.92 -7.21
N PRO A 110 -13.05 -4.52 -8.43
CA PRO A 110 -12.27 -3.59 -9.24
C PRO A 110 -12.11 -2.22 -8.57
N LEU A 111 -10.88 -1.71 -8.50
CA LEU A 111 -10.57 -0.46 -7.80
C LEU A 111 -10.44 0.76 -8.73
N HIS A 112 -10.43 0.58 -10.06
CA HIS A 112 -10.16 1.65 -11.04
C HIS A 112 -11.02 2.91 -10.82
N ALA A 113 -12.34 2.75 -10.72
CA ALA A 113 -13.26 3.87 -10.58
C ALA A 113 -13.10 4.59 -9.22
N PHE A 114 -12.71 3.87 -8.17
CA PHE A 114 -12.41 4.47 -6.88
C PHE A 114 -11.12 5.29 -6.94
N ILE A 115 -10.07 4.70 -7.52
CA ILE A 115 -8.75 5.34 -7.65
C ILE A 115 -8.83 6.61 -8.51
N GLU A 116 -9.57 6.58 -9.61
CA GLU A 116 -9.78 7.77 -10.46
C GLU A 116 -10.44 8.92 -9.68
N ARG A 117 -11.45 8.61 -8.83
CA ARG A 117 -12.07 9.62 -7.96
C ARG A 117 -11.11 10.14 -6.90
N ALA A 118 -10.30 9.27 -6.30
CA ALA A 118 -9.27 9.66 -5.33
C ALA A 118 -8.25 10.63 -5.96
N HIS A 119 -7.75 10.30 -7.14
CA HIS A 119 -6.80 11.13 -7.87
C HIS A 119 -7.38 12.49 -8.28
N ALA A 120 -8.66 12.55 -8.65
CA ALA A 120 -9.34 13.82 -8.93
C ALA A 120 -9.36 14.79 -7.73
N MET A 121 -9.17 14.28 -6.51
CA MET A 121 -9.08 15.05 -5.27
C MET A 121 -7.65 15.14 -4.70
N GLU A 122 -6.63 14.79 -5.49
CA GLU A 122 -5.22 14.70 -5.06
C GLU A 122 -4.98 13.68 -3.92
N VAL A 123 -5.88 12.72 -3.72
CA VAL A 123 -5.78 11.64 -2.73
C VAL A 123 -5.05 10.44 -3.33
N ARG A 124 -4.07 9.89 -2.62
CA ARG A 124 -3.26 8.75 -3.09
C ARG A 124 -3.76 7.41 -2.55
N VAL A 125 -3.69 6.35 -3.35
CA VAL A 125 -4.21 5.03 -2.98
C VAL A 125 -3.08 4.02 -2.81
N VAL A 126 -3.04 3.41 -1.63
CA VAL A 126 -2.19 2.27 -1.29
C VAL A 126 -3.05 1.01 -1.38
N VAL A 127 -2.54 -0.01 -2.07
CA VAL A 127 -3.20 -1.32 -2.15
C VAL A 127 -2.29 -2.38 -1.54
N ALA A 128 -2.75 -3.06 -0.48
CA ALA A 128 -2.13 -4.30 -0.04
C ALA A 128 -2.66 -5.46 -0.88
N THR A 129 -1.78 -6.27 -1.44
CA THR A 129 -2.16 -7.36 -2.33
C THR A 129 -1.37 -8.64 -2.12
N ASP A 130 -1.92 -9.72 -2.64
CA ASP A 130 -1.28 -11.03 -2.71
C ASP A 130 -0.64 -11.22 -4.09
N LEU A 131 0.68 -11.46 -4.13
CA LEU A 131 1.41 -11.63 -5.40
C LEU A 131 0.92 -12.83 -6.22
N LEU A 132 0.46 -13.91 -5.57
CA LEU A 132 -0.07 -15.05 -6.30
C LEU A 132 -1.44 -14.74 -6.89
N ALA A 133 -2.27 -13.97 -6.19
CA ALA A 133 -3.54 -13.50 -6.72
C ALA A 133 -3.33 -12.64 -7.98
N CYS A 134 -2.31 -11.77 -7.99
CA CYS A 134 -1.95 -10.94 -9.14
C CYS A 134 -1.58 -11.74 -10.41
N ALA A 135 -1.28 -13.04 -10.30
CA ALA A 135 -1.10 -13.90 -11.48
C ALA A 135 -2.44 -14.26 -12.18
N LEU A 136 -3.58 -14.00 -11.54
CA LEU A 136 -4.92 -14.35 -12.01
C LEU A 136 -5.83 -13.13 -12.16
N VAL A 137 -5.73 -12.17 -11.25
CA VAL A 137 -6.58 -10.97 -11.21
C VAL A 137 -5.83 -9.75 -11.71
N GLN A 138 -6.59 -8.72 -12.08
CA GLN A 138 -6.00 -7.46 -12.56
C GLN A 138 -5.11 -6.84 -11.48
N SER A 139 -3.88 -6.47 -11.85
CA SER A 139 -2.91 -5.96 -10.88
C SER A 139 -3.28 -4.56 -10.37
N PRO A 140 -3.00 -4.21 -9.10
CA PRO A 140 -3.34 -2.91 -8.55
C PRO A 140 -2.73 -1.72 -9.32
N GLY A 141 -1.49 -1.85 -9.80
CA GLY A 141 -0.82 -0.83 -10.60
C GLY A 141 -1.50 -0.57 -11.94
N SER A 142 -2.05 -1.60 -12.59
CA SER A 142 -2.84 -1.41 -13.82
C SER A 142 -4.19 -0.73 -13.57
N MET A 143 -4.72 -0.82 -12.34
CA MET A 143 -5.93 -0.10 -11.91
C MET A 143 -5.65 1.33 -11.41
N GLY A 144 -4.38 1.75 -11.42
CA GLY A 144 -3.99 3.12 -11.07
C GLY A 144 -3.43 3.31 -9.65
N ALA A 145 -3.20 2.24 -8.87
CA ALA A 145 -2.65 2.40 -7.52
C ALA A 145 -1.32 3.19 -7.51
N ASP A 146 -1.09 3.96 -6.45
CA ASP A 146 0.13 4.76 -6.28
C ASP A 146 1.23 3.94 -5.59
N VAL A 147 0.83 3.09 -4.64
CA VAL A 147 1.71 2.21 -3.88
C VAL A 147 1.05 0.85 -3.74
N VAL A 148 1.84 -0.21 -3.91
CA VAL A 148 1.40 -1.59 -3.72
C VAL A 148 2.33 -2.27 -2.73
N VAL A 149 1.74 -2.87 -1.69
CA VAL A 149 2.48 -3.57 -0.63
C VAL A 149 1.91 -4.97 -0.42
N GLY A 150 2.60 -5.81 0.34
CA GLY A 150 2.14 -7.14 0.69
C GLY A 150 3.28 -8.03 1.13
N ASN A 151 3.03 -9.34 1.15
CA ASN A 151 4.01 -10.34 1.56
C ASN A 151 4.33 -11.32 0.42
N SER A 152 5.61 -11.71 0.29
CA SER A 152 6.04 -12.75 -0.65
C SER A 152 6.10 -14.16 -0.02
N GLN A 153 5.57 -14.36 1.20
CA GLN A 153 5.67 -15.61 1.97
C GLN A 153 5.24 -16.83 1.16
N ARG A 154 4.08 -16.75 0.50
CA ARG A 154 3.51 -17.89 -0.22
C ARG A 154 4.27 -18.25 -1.51
N PHE A 155 5.32 -17.51 -1.87
CA PHE A 155 6.28 -17.90 -2.91
C PHE A 155 7.38 -18.79 -2.33
N GLY A 156 6.97 -19.91 -1.75
CA GLY A 156 7.89 -20.98 -1.32
C GLY A 156 8.62 -20.75 0.00
N VAL A 157 8.21 -19.78 0.83
CA VAL A 157 8.79 -19.57 2.16
C VAL A 157 7.91 -20.24 3.23
N PRO A 158 8.45 -21.05 4.16
CA PRO A 158 7.66 -21.69 5.21
C PRO A 158 6.88 -20.69 6.06
N MET A 159 5.71 -21.09 6.59
CA MET A 159 4.88 -20.23 7.45
C MET A 159 5.65 -19.65 8.66
N GLY A 160 6.64 -20.38 9.18
CA GLY A 160 7.59 -19.86 10.17
C GLY A 160 6.96 -19.34 11.46
N TYR A 161 5.71 -19.71 11.77
CA TYR A 161 4.92 -19.15 12.86
C TYR A 161 4.93 -17.61 12.92
N GLY A 162 5.00 -16.97 11.74
CA GLY A 162 5.01 -15.52 11.59
C GLY A 162 6.17 -14.97 10.76
N GLY A 163 7.27 -15.71 10.58
CA GLY A 163 8.39 -15.23 9.76
C GLY A 163 9.67 -16.06 9.83
N PRO A 164 10.77 -15.60 9.20
CA PRO A 164 10.88 -14.33 8.47
C PRO A 164 10.34 -14.44 7.03
N HIS A 165 9.59 -13.44 6.59
CA HIS A 165 9.09 -13.33 5.22
C HIS A 165 9.39 -11.96 4.66
N ALA A 166 9.82 -11.89 3.40
CA ALA A 166 10.06 -10.61 2.76
C ALA A 166 8.73 -9.96 2.37
N ALA A 167 8.44 -8.81 2.98
CA ALA A 167 7.40 -7.94 2.43
C ALA A 167 7.93 -7.22 1.20
N PHE A 168 7.05 -6.91 0.26
CA PHE A 168 7.39 -6.11 -0.91
C PHE A 168 6.78 -4.71 -0.80
N PHE A 169 7.42 -3.76 -1.46
CA PHE A 169 6.95 -2.39 -1.59
C PHE A 169 7.22 -1.92 -3.02
N ALA A 170 6.17 -1.59 -3.74
CA ALA A 170 6.24 -1.12 -5.12
C ALA A 170 5.48 0.19 -5.29
N THR A 171 5.98 1.08 -6.14
CA THR A 171 5.39 2.41 -6.32
C THR A 171 5.71 2.99 -7.70
N ARG A 172 5.13 4.15 -8.02
CA ARG A 172 5.42 4.92 -9.23
C ARG A 172 6.81 5.57 -9.14
N LEU A 173 7.46 5.80 -10.29
CA LEU A 173 8.76 6.45 -10.38
C LEU A 173 8.78 7.87 -9.83
N GLU A 174 7.63 8.56 -9.79
CA GLU A 174 7.51 9.88 -9.15
C GLU A 174 7.91 9.85 -7.67
N PHE A 175 7.71 8.72 -6.97
CA PHE A 175 8.01 8.56 -5.54
C PHE A 175 9.42 8.02 -5.25
N LYS A 176 10.29 7.86 -6.26
CA LYS A 176 11.61 7.18 -6.11
C LYS A 176 12.51 7.70 -5.00
N ARG A 177 12.38 8.98 -4.64
CA ARG A 177 13.19 9.62 -3.58
C ARG A 177 12.65 9.38 -2.17
N ASN A 178 11.46 8.81 -2.08
CA ASN A 178 10.73 8.58 -0.83
C ASN A 178 10.60 7.08 -0.51
N VAL A 179 11.02 6.19 -1.43
CA VAL A 179 10.91 4.74 -1.26
C VAL A 179 11.69 4.29 -0.01
N PRO A 180 11.04 3.53 0.90
CA PRO A 180 11.70 3.00 2.09
C PRO A 180 12.60 1.81 1.75
N GLY A 181 13.64 1.60 2.54
CA GLY A 181 14.53 0.45 2.39
C GLY A 181 15.63 0.64 1.35
N ARG A 182 16.06 -0.48 0.75
CA ARG A 182 17.12 -0.53 -0.28
C ARG A 182 16.55 -0.83 -1.65
#